data_AF-A0ABD1UQM6-F1
#
_entry.id   AF-A0ABD1UQM6-F1
#
_cell.length_a   1.000
_cell.length_b   1.000
_cell.length_c   1.000
_cell.angle_alpha   90.00
_cell.angle_beta   90.00
_cell.angle_gamma   90.00
#
_symmetry.space_group_name_H-M   'P 1'
#
loop_
_entity.id
_entity.type
_entity.pdbx_description
1 polymer ?
#
loop_
_entity_poly.entity_id
_entity_poly.type
_entity_poly.pdbx_seq_one_letter_code
_entity_poly.pdbx_strand_id
1 'polypeptide(L)'
;MRNIATCYSEHAIKVSDSYCSGSSNQAFQSQKLSPSIQNAVTCIYKVKLSTQNQFLIKLTWCKQGFSIGISDSKLCKFFRVLRNTKGSKTFESCNSRIEVFWDLSTAQYDIGPEPINGFYVIVLINSELSLILGDMENEVLSLEKIGNLSLISRSEQFSGNSVYSTKAKFSNTGTCHDILIKF
;
A
#
# COMPACT_ATOMS: atom_id res chain seq x y z
N MET A 1 -49.32 -38.12 15.80
CA MET A 1 -48.09 -37.39 16.17
C MET A 1 -47.38 -36.95 14.89
N ARG A 2 -47.16 -35.63 14.75
CA ARG A 2 -46.23 -34.87 13.88
C ARG A 2 -46.03 -35.29 12.40
N ASN A 3 -46.33 -34.37 11.47
CA ASN A 3 -45.35 -33.39 10.99
C ASN A 3 -46.00 -32.33 10.09
N ILE A 4 -45.65 -31.06 10.32
CA ILE A 4 -46.03 -29.90 9.51
C ILE A 4 -44.93 -29.70 8.47
N ALA A 5 -45.26 -29.81 7.19
CA ALA A 5 -44.41 -29.35 6.10
C ALA A 5 -44.74 -27.89 5.81
N THR A 6 -43.77 -27.00 6.03
CA THR A 6 -43.85 -25.60 5.59
C THR A 6 -43.23 -25.46 4.21
N CYS A 7 -44.07 -25.21 3.22
CA CYS A 7 -43.71 -24.67 1.92
C CYS A 7 -43.64 -23.14 2.04
N TYR A 8 -42.58 -22.52 1.51
CA TYR A 8 -42.60 -21.13 1.07
C TYR A 8 -41.90 -21.06 -0.30
N SER A 9 -42.64 -20.56 -1.29
CA SER A 9 -42.17 -20.08 -2.59
C SER A 9 -41.44 -18.72 -2.36
N GLU A 10 -40.68 -18.07 -3.25
CA GLU A 10 -41.04 -17.48 -4.55
C GLU A 10 -39.79 -16.78 -5.15
N HIS A 11 -39.53 -17.00 -6.44
CA HIS A 11 -38.90 -16.02 -7.36
C HIS A 11 -37.57 -15.33 -6.98
N ALA A 12 -36.52 -16.04 -6.57
CA ALA A 12 -35.17 -15.47 -6.54
C ALA A 12 -34.27 -16.10 -7.61
N ILE A 13 -34.06 -15.34 -8.70
CA ILE A 13 -33.19 -15.72 -9.82
C ILE A 13 -31.73 -15.63 -9.37
N LYS A 14 -31.03 -16.76 -9.35
CA LYS A 14 -29.57 -16.79 -9.21
C LYS A 14 -28.95 -16.91 -10.60
N VAL A 15 -28.57 -15.78 -11.18
CA VAL A 15 -27.82 -15.76 -12.44
C VAL A 15 -26.41 -16.27 -12.16
N SER A 16 -26.10 -17.45 -12.69
CA SER A 16 -24.76 -18.02 -12.72
C SER A 16 -24.34 -18.15 -14.17
N ASP A 17 -23.54 -17.20 -14.64
CA ASP A 17 -22.90 -17.30 -15.95
C ASP A 17 -21.54 -17.99 -15.78
N SER A 18 -21.57 -19.32 -15.74
CA SER A 18 -20.39 -20.13 -16.03
C SER A 18 -20.79 -21.15 -17.09
N TYR A 19 -20.45 -20.84 -18.33
CA TYR A 19 -20.68 -21.63 -19.52
C TYR A 19 -20.03 -23.02 -19.41
N CYS A 20 -20.87 -24.05 -19.58
CA CYS A 20 -20.66 -25.33 -20.27
C CYS A 20 -19.40 -26.17 -19.99
N SER A 21 -19.59 -27.30 -19.29
CA SER A 21 -19.36 -28.65 -19.85
C SER A 21 -19.89 -29.74 -18.89
N GLY A 22 -20.42 -30.82 -19.46
CA GLY A 22 -21.27 -31.82 -18.81
C GLY A 22 -20.59 -32.80 -17.84
N SER A 23 -21.42 -33.73 -17.36
CA SER A 23 -21.12 -34.75 -16.36
C SER A 23 -19.82 -35.51 -16.66
N SER A 24 -18.81 -35.27 -15.83
CA SER A 24 -17.63 -36.11 -15.68
C SER A 24 -17.46 -36.41 -14.20
N ASN A 25 -17.53 -37.69 -13.83
CA ASN A 25 -17.28 -38.20 -12.47
C ASN A 25 -15.79 -38.18 -12.13
N GLN A 26 -15.16 -37.02 -12.25
CA GLN A 26 -13.85 -36.76 -11.66
C GLN A 26 -14.05 -35.71 -10.57
N ALA A 27 -13.72 -36.08 -9.34
CA ALA A 27 -13.52 -35.11 -8.27
C ALA A 27 -12.38 -34.20 -8.71
N PHE A 28 -12.69 -33.11 -9.41
CA PHE A 28 -11.77 -31.99 -9.52
C PHE A 28 -11.59 -31.50 -8.10
N GLN A 29 -10.51 -31.94 -7.46
CA GLN A 29 -9.87 -31.14 -6.44
C GLN A 29 -9.68 -29.77 -7.09
N SER A 30 -10.59 -28.84 -6.81
CA SER A 30 -10.29 -27.42 -6.93
C SER A 30 -8.98 -27.28 -6.15
N GLN A 31 -7.86 -27.15 -6.86
CA GLN A 31 -6.61 -26.74 -6.23
C GLN A 31 -6.97 -25.46 -5.52
N LYS A 32 -7.13 -25.53 -4.20
CA LYS A 32 -7.40 -24.38 -3.35
C LYS A 32 -6.08 -23.65 -3.32
N LEU A 33 -5.79 -22.91 -4.40
CA LEU A 33 -4.59 -22.13 -4.52
C LEU A 33 -4.64 -21.14 -3.36
N SER A 34 -3.71 -21.30 -2.42
CA SER A 34 -3.55 -20.37 -1.32
C SER A 34 -3.25 -19.01 -1.92
N PRO A 35 -4.02 -17.95 -1.62
CA PRO A 35 -3.77 -16.63 -2.18
C PRO A 35 -2.37 -16.15 -1.80
N SER A 36 -1.70 -15.47 -2.73
CA SER A 36 -0.41 -14.83 -2.47
C SER A 36 -0.57 -13.76 -1.38
N ILE A 37 0.39 -13.70 -0.47
CA ILE A 37 0.37 -12.75 0.65
C ILE A 37 1.19 -11.51 0.27
N GLN A 38 0.59 -10.33 0.39
CA GLN A 38 1.33 -9.07 0.25
C GLN A 38 2.21 -8.87 1.48
N ASN A 39 3.52 -8.83 1.26
CA ASN A 39 4.50 -8.70 2.35
C ASN A 39 4.94 -7.26 2.55
N ALA A 40 5.10 -6.53 1.45
CA ALA A 40 5.57 -5.15 1.48
C ALA A 40 5.03 -4.32 0.32
N VAL A 41 4.87 -3.03 0.55
CA VAL A 41 4.59 -2.02 -0.46
C VAL A 41 5.68 -0.97 -0.37
N THR A 42 6.35 -0.67 -1.49
CA THR A 42 7.41 0.34 -1.56
C THR A 42 7.00 1.45 -2.51
N CYS A 43 7.05 2.69 -2.05
CA CYS A 43 6.83 3.90 -2.83
C CYS A 43 8.12 4.72 -2.86
N ILE A 44 8.48 5.25 -4.03
CA ILE A 44 9.60 6.18 -4.20
C ILE A 44 9.03 7.51 -4.65
N TYR A 45 9.24 8.53 -3.84
CA TYR A 45 8.86 9.89 -4.10
C TYR A 45 10.08 10.70 -4.51
N LYS A 46 9.95 11.51 -5.55
CA LYS A 46 10.92 12.52 -5.93
C LYS A 46 10.43 13.86 -5.41
N VAL A 47 11.27 14.52 -4.61
CA VAL A 47 11.02 15.87 -4.09
C VAL A 47 12.12 16.81 -4.58
N LYS A 48 11.75 18.04 -4.91
CA LYS A 48 12.67 19.14 -5.20
C LYS A 48 12.44 20.26 -4.21
N LEU A 49 13.48 20.56 -3.44
CA LEU A 49 13.46 21.62 -2.43
C LEU A 49 13.52 23.01 -3.06
N SER A 50 13.23 24.03 -2.27
CA SER A 50 13.40 25.45 -2.61
C SER A 50 14.80 25.78 -3.16
N THR A 51 15.83 25.16 -2.58
CA THR A 51 17.25 25.23 -2.99
C THR A 51 17.57 24.59 -4.33
N GLN A 52 16.58 24.05 -5.06
CA GLN A 52 16.69 23.27 -6.30
C GLN A 52 17.32 21.88 -6.14
N ASN A 53 17.79 21.52 -4.94
CA ASN A 53 18.28 20.18 -4.63
C ASN A 53 17.15 19.14 -4.73
N GLN A 54 17.48 17.96 -5.27
CA GLN A 54 16.52 16.87 -5.48
C GLN A 54 16.83 15.69 -4.56
N PHE A 55 15.78 15.12 -3.97
CA PHE A 55 15.87 13.93 -3.14
C PHE A 55 14.87 12.87 -3.60
N LEU A 56 15.24 11.61 -3.34
CA LEU A 56 14.38 10.45 -3.44
C LEU A 56 14.05 9.96 -2.03
N ILE A 57 12.77 9.96 -1.68
CA ILE A 57 12.25 9.42 -0.44
C ILE A 57 11.65 8.05 -0.75
N LYS A 58 12.28 6.98 -0.26
CA LYS A 58 11.79 5.61 -0.38
C LYS A 58 11.05 5.23 0.89
N LEU A 59 9.75 5.04 0.81
CA LEU A 59 8.92 4.52 1.89
C LEU A 59 8.59 3.05 1.62
N THR A 60 8.79 2.17 2.59
CA THR A 60 8.40 0.77 2.49
C THR A 60 7.55 0.38 3.69
N TRP A 61 6.31 -0.03 3.45
CA TRP A 61 5.40 -0.65 4.41
C TRP A 61 5.63 -2.15 4.47
N CYS A 62 5.65 -2.75 5.66
CA CYS A 62 5.68 -4.19 5.85
C CYS A 62 4.84 -4.60 7.07
N LYS A 63 4.54 -5.89 7.22
CA LYS A 63 3.74 -6.39 8.37
C LYS A 63 4.35 -6.07 9.74
N GLN A 64 5.66 -5.77 9.79
CA GLN A 64 6.39 -5.48 11.03
C GLN A 64 6.62 -3.97 11.28
N GLY A 65 6.09 -3.09 10.43
CA GLY A 65 6.26 -1.63 10.53
C GLY A 65 6.53 -0.96 9.18
N PHE A 66 7.37 0.08 9.17
CA PHE A 66 7.73 0.75 7.92
C PHE A 66 9.18 1.22 7.90
N SER A 67 9.69 1.60 6.74
CA SER A 67 11.04 2.16 6.63
C SER A 67 11.08 3.32 5.66
N ILE A 68 11.95 4.29 5.93
CA ILE A 68 12.13 5.50 5.12
C ILE A 68 13.61 5.65 4.78
N GLY A 69 13.95 5.58 3.51
CA GLY A 69 15.27 5.92 2.99
C GLY A 69 15.25 7.27 2.29
N ILE A 70 16.33 8.05 2.43
CA ILE A 70 16.51 9.31 1.70
C ILE A 70 17.83 9.27 0.92
N SER A 71 17.77 9.62 -0.36
CA SER A 71 18.93 9.67 -1.28
C SER A 71 18.92 10.95 -2.11
N ASP A 72 20.10 11.49 -2.41
CA ASP A 72 20.31 12.72 -3.18
C ASP A 72 20.85 12.48 -4.61
N SER A 73 20.61 11.29 -5.18
CA SER A 73 21.12 10.77 -6.47
C SER A 73 22.53 10.19 -6.50
N LYS A 74 23.39 10.46 -5.50
CA LYS A 74 24.77 9.92 -5.45
C LYS A 74 25.05 9.01 -4.26
N LEU A 75 24.41 9.28 -3.12
CA LEU A 75 24.57 8.49 -1.89
C LEU A 75 23.21 8.11 -1.31
N CYS A 76 23.18 7.00 -0.56
CA CYS A 76 21.95 6.49 0.04
C CYS A 76 22.21 6.10 1.49
N LYS A 77 21.54 6.76 2.44
CA LYS A 77 21.40 6.23 3.80
C LYS A 77 19.93 5.88 4.02
N PHE A 78 19.71 4.66 4.52
CA PHE A 78 18.38 4.15 4.83
C PHE A 78 18.11 4.28 6.31
N PHE A 79 16.90 4.71 6.66
CA PHE A 79 16.41 4.64 8.01
C PHE A 79 15.24 3.64 8.08
N ARG A 80 15.23 2.78 9.10
CA ARG A 80 14.17 1.79 9.31
C ARG A 80 13.45 2.12 10.62
N VAL A 81 12.14 2.30 10.57
CA VAL A 81 11.28 2.49 11.75
C VAL A 81 10.65 1.15 12.12
N LEU A 82 11.18 0.50 13.15
CA LEU A 82 10.62 -0.76 13.60
C LEU A 82 9.65 -0.52 14.76
N ARG A 83 8.43 -1.07 14.66
CA ARG A 83 7.45 -1.32 15.75
C ARG A 83 6.89 -0.13 16.55
N ASN A 84 7.47 1.07 16.50
CA ASN A 84 6.87 2.21 17.19
C ASN A 84 5.69 2.74 16.36
N THR A 85 4.49 2.66 16.90
CA THR A 85 3.27 3.14 16.22
C THR A 85 3.21 4.65 16.13
N LYS A 86 3.83 5.39 17.04
CA LYS A 86 3.96 6.86 16.98
C LYS A 86 5.38 7.28 17.33
N GLY A 87 5.86 8.35 16.73
CA GLY A 87 7.12 8.95 17.14
C GLY A 87 7.68 9.94 16.14
N SER A 88 8.91 10.35 16.43
CA SER A 88 9.72 11.14 15.51
C SER A 88 11.15 10.64 15.50
N LYS A 89 11.87 10.96 14.42
CA LYS A 89 13.31 10.75 14.34
C LYS A 89 13.96 11.81 13.49
N THR A 90 15.06 12.34 14.02
CA THR A 90 15.98 13.21 13.30
C THR A 90 17.27 12.46 12.99
N PHE A 91 17.79 12.63 11.77
CA PHE A 91 19.08 12.08 11.36
C PHE A 91 19.68 12.89 10.21
N GLU A 92 20.98 12.71 9.95
CA GLU A 92 21.68 13.37 8.85
C GLU A 92 21.96 12.39 7.70
N SER A 93 21.55 12.76 6.49
CA SER A 93 21.89 12.06 5.25
C SER A 93 22.11 13.06 4.12
N CYS A 94 23.02 12.75 3.20
CA CYS A 94 23.26 13.59 2.02
C CYS A 94 23.49 15.08 2.37
N ASN A 95 24.28 15.34 3.42
CA ASN A 95 24.57 16.67 3.97
C ASN A 95 23.31 17.50 4.30
N SER A 96 22.21 16.81 4.59
CA SER A 96 20.92 17.43 4.93
C SER A 96 20.39 16.85 6.23
N ARG A 97 19.78 17.72 7.03
CA ARG A 97 19.07 17.35 8.25
C ARG A 97 17.70 16.82 7.86
N ILE A 98 17.37 15.61 8.32
CA ILE A 98 16.12 14.94 7.99
C ILE A 98 15.34 14.73 9.26
N GLU A 99 14.07 15.07 9.23
CA GLU A 99 13.14 14.86 10.33
C GLU A 99 11.94 14.08 9.82
N VAL A 100 11.62 12.99 10.51
CA VAL A 100 10.48 12.13 10.19
C VAL A 100 9.57 12.11 11.39
N PHE A 101 8.28 12.35 11.18
CA PHE A 101 7.23 12.24 12.19
C PHE A 101 6.20 11.23 11.69
N TRP A 102 5.67 10.42 12.59
CA TRP A 102 4.66 9.44 12.22
C TRP A 102 3.70 9.16 13.37
N ASP A 103 2.46 8.88 13.01
CA ASP A 103 1.46 8.29 13.89
C ASP A 103 0.65 7.27 13.09
N LEU A 104 0.73 6.02 13.53
CA LEU A 104 0.04 4.83 13.03
C LEU A 104 -0.81 4.21 14.15
N SER A 105 -1.00 4.90 15.27
CA SER A 105 -1.70 4.36 16.45
C SER A 105 -3.16 4.04 16.17
N THR A 106 -3.79 4.77 15.25
CA THR A 106 -5.18 4.58 14.80
C THR A 106 -5.27 4.01 13.38
N ALA A 107 -4.15 3.53 12.81
CA ALA A 107 -4.08 3.11 11.42
C ALA A 107 -4.98 1.90 11.16
N GLN A 108 -5.84 1.99 10.15
CA GLN A 108 -6.61 0.86 9.65
C GLN A 108 -5.90 0.24 8.45
N TYR A 109 -6.05 -1.08 8.28
CA TYR A 109 -5.43 -1.86 7.22
C TYR A 109 -6.48 -2.77 6.57
N ASP A 110 -6.31 -3.03 5.28
CA ASP A 110 -7.08 -4.06 4.57
C ASP A 110 -6.27 -5.37 4.47
N ILE A 111 -6.18 -6.00 3.30
CA ILE A 111 -5.44 -7.26 3.09
C ILE A 111 -3.91 -7.05 3.15
N GLY A 112 -3.44 -5.81 3.05
CA GLY A 112 -2.03 -5.44 2.88
C GLY A 112 -1.35 -4.79 4.09
N PRO A 113 -0.03 -4.57 4.02
CA PRO A 113 0.74 -3.90 5.08
C PRO A 113 0.66 -2.37 5.03
N GLU A 114 0.07 -1.79 3.99
CA GLU A 114 -0.09 -0.35 3.82
C GLU A 114 -1.37 0.12 4.52
N PRO A 115 -1.31 1.16 5.39
CA PRO A 115 -2.51 1.73 6.00
C PRO A 115 -3.46 2.35 4.97
N ILE A 116 -4.77 2.24 5.21
CA ILE A 116 -5.81 2.84 4.37
C ILE A 116 -6.31 4.19 4.90
N ASN A 117 -6.31 4.39 6.21
CA ASN A 117 -6.75 5.61 6.91
C ASN A 117 -6.23 5.61 8.36
N GLY A 118 -6.49 6.71 9.09
CA GLY A 118 -6.15 6.85 10.50
C GLY A 118 -4.64 6.92 10.78
N PHE A 119 -3.86 7.44 9.84
CA PHE A 119 -2.41 7.57 10.00
C PHE A 119 -1.85 8.90 9.47
N TYR A 120 -0.61 9.21 9.84
CA TYR A 120 0.22 10.15 9.09
C TYR A 120 1.71 9.77 9.08
N VAL A 121 2.39 10.21 8.03
CA VAL A 121 3.85 10.24 7.92
C VAL A 121 4.27 11.57 7.32
N ILE A 122 5.10 12.33 8.04
CA ILE A 122 5.65 13.62 7.59
C ILE A 122 7.16 13.50 7.50
N VAL A 123 7.74 14.01 6.42
CA VAL A 123 9.19 14.13 6.24
C VAL A 123 9.55 15.58 5.96
N LEU A 124 10.48 16.13 6.74
CA LEU A 124 11.14 17.41 6.48
C LEU A 124 12.60 17.19 6.13
N ILE A 125 13.10 17.95 5.16
CA ILE A 125 14.50 18.00 4.77
C ILE A 125 14.97 19.44 4.93
N ASN A 126 15.96 19.67 5.79
CA ASN A 126 16.44 21.00 6.17
C ASN A 126 15.32 21.93 6.66
N SER A 127 14.38 21.38 7.44
CA SER A 127 13.16 22.05 7.92
C SER A 127 12.14 22.42 6.83
N GLU A 128 12.33 21.98 5.59
CA GLU A 128 11.37 22.16 4.49
C GLU A 128 10.47 20.92 4.35
N LEU A 129 9.15 21.14 4.28
CA LEU A 129 8.16 20.08 4.15
C LEU A 129 8.30 19.34 2.82
N SER A 130 8.69 18.07 2.89
CA SER A 130 9.12 17.29 1.73
C SER A 130 8.17 16.15 1.37
N LEU A 131 7.47 15.56 2.36
CA LEU A 131 6.46 14.52 2.14
C LEU A 131 5.42 14.59 3.25
N ILE A 132 4.15 14.47 2.88
CA ILE A 132 3.04 14.21 3.80
C ILE A 132 2.24 13.06 3.21
N LEU A 133 1.94 12.07 4.04
CA LEU A 133 1.03 10.97 3.71
C LEU A 133 0.06 10.77 4.87
N GLY A 134 -1.14 10.28 4.55
CA GLY A 134 -2.19 10.00 5.51
C GLY A 134 -3.23 11.12 5.62
N ASP A 135 -4.14 10.93 6.56
CA ASP A 135 -5.42 11.62 6.68
C ASP A 135 -5.65 12.22 8.08
N MET A 136 -4.73 12.01 9.03
CA MET A 136 -4.83 12.62 10.35
C MET A 136 -4.54 14.13 10.28
N GLU A 137 -5.61 14.93 10.42
CA GLU A 137 -5.61 16.39 10.27
C GLU A 137 -4.80 17.15 11.32
N ASN A 138 -4.54 16.54 12.49
CA ASN A 138 -4.13 17.25 13.70
C ASN A 138 -2.75 17.95 13.66
N GLU A 139 -1.88 17.67 12.68
CA GLU A 139 -0.57 18.34 12.56
C GLU A 139 -0.19 18.74 11.13
N VAL A 140 -1.06 18.47 10.14
CA VAL A 140 -0.73 18.65 8.71
C VAL A 140 -1.04 20.06 8.20
N LEU A 141 -2.00 20.76 8.85
CA LEU A 141 -2.57 22.01 8.35
C LEU A 141 -1.68 23.25 8.58
N SER A 142 -0.62 23.16 9.38
CA SER A 142 0.28 24.29 9.68
C SER A 142 1.63 24.23 8.96
N LEU A 143 1.94 23.14 8.25
CA LEU A 143 3.21 22.98 7.54
C LEU A 143 3.06 23.50 6.10
N GLU A 144 3.69 24.64 5.85
CA GLU A 144 3.67 25.38 4.60
C GLU A 144 4.14 24.55 3.40
N LYS A 145 3.49 24.77 2.24
CA LYS A 145 3.83 24.33 0.87
C LYS A 145 4.79 23.13 0.77
N ILE A 146 4.21 21.96 0.50
CA ILE A 146 4.95 20.81 -0.02
C ILE A 146 5.71 21.28 -1.27
N GLY A 147 7.03 21.09 -1.29
CA GLY A 147 7.85 21.33 -2.49
C GLY A 147 7.36 20.53 -3.70
N ASN A 148 8.04 20.62 -4.85
CA ASN A 148 7.65 19.83 -6.03
C ASN A 148 7.81 18.33 -5.75
N LEU A 149 6.74 17.68 -5.29
CA LEU A 149 6.66 16.27 -4.90
C LEU A 149 5.96 15.46 -5.98
N SER A 150 6.55 14.33 -6.37
CA SER A 150 5.97 13.41 -7.33
C SER A 150 6.25 11.96 -6.92
N LEU A 151 5.24 11.09 -6.98
CA LEU A 151 5.43 9.65 -6.86
C LEU A 151 5.99 9.14 -8.20
N ILE A 152 7.20 8.55 -8.18
CA ILE A 152 7.86 8.06 -9.40
C ILE A 152 7.82 6.53 -9.55
N SER A 153 7.63 5.80 -8.45
CA SER A 153 7.53 4.34 -8.49
C SER A 153 6.73 3.82 -7.31
N ARG A 154 5.92 2.80 -7.57
CA ARG A 154 5.28 1.95 -6.56
C ARG A 154 5.59 0.50 -6.91
N SER A 155 5.93 -0.31 -5.92
CA SER A 155 6.24 -1.71 -6.09
C SER A 155 5.65 -2.51 -4.94
N GLU A 156 5.00 -3.62 -5.26
CA GLU A 156 4.38 -4.51 -4.29
C GLU A 156 5.12 -5.85 -4.28
N GLN A 157 5.43 -6.36 -3.09
CA GLN A 157 6.13 -7.63 -2.92
C GLN A 157 5.17 -8.66 -2.35
N PHE A 158 5.08 -9.80 -3.04
CA PHE A 158 4.24 -10.93 -2.65
C PHE A 158 5.08 -12.18 -2.35
N SER A 159 4.56 -13.08 -1.51
CA SER A 159 5.08 -14.45 -1.38
C SER A 159 3.93 -15.45 -1.31
N GLY A 160 4.13 -16.63 -1.89
CA GLY A 160 3.12 -17.67 -2.06
C GLY A 160 3.23 -18.35 -3.42
N ASN A 161 2.33 -19.29 -3.71
CA ASN A 161 2.46 -20.15 -4.89
C ASN A 161 1.44 -19.84 -6.01
N SER A 162 2.01 -19.85 -7.22
CA SER A 162 1.46 -20.04 -8.58
C SER A 162 0.79 -18.88 -9.33
N VAL A 163 -0.11 -18.09 -8.75
CA VAL A 163 -0.83 -17.06 -9.53
C VAL A 163 -1.12 -15.81 -8.69
N TYR A 164 -0.60 -14.65 -9.13
CA TYR A 164 -0.95 -13.34 -8.58
C TYR A 164 -1.74 -12.54 -9.60
N SER A 165 -2.90 -11.98 -9.20
CA SER A 165 -3.67 -11.07 -10.03
C SER A 165 -3.93 -9.77 -9.28
N THR A 166 -3.74 -8.65 -9.96
CA THR A 166 -4.02 -7.32 -9.44
C THR A 166 -4.54 -6.41 -10.53
N LYS A 167 -5.01 -5.23 -10.13
CA LYS A 167 -5.55 -4.21 -11.02
C LYS A 167 -4.70 -2.94 -10.91
N ALA A 168 -4.24 -2.41 -12.03
CA ALA A 168 -3.45 -1.18 -12.07
C ALA A 168 -3.90 -0.23 -13.16
N LYS A 169 -3.74 1.08 -12.93
CA LYS A 169 -3.89 2.13 -13.95
C LYS A 169 -2.50 2.64 -14.32
N PHE A 170 -2.23 2.76 -15.61
CA PHE A 170 -0.94 3.30 -16.11
C PHE A 170 -0.94 4.82 -16.29
N SER A 171 -2.11 5.47 -16.15
CA SER A 171 -2.26 6.92 -16.14
C SER A 171 -3.45 7.33 -15.27
N ASN A 172 -3.46 8.56 -14.76
CA ASN A 172 -4.52 9.05 -13.86
C ASN A 172 -5.92 9.00 -14.52
N THR A 173 -5.98 9.27 -15.83
CA THR A 173 -7.21 9.24 -16.63
C THR A 173 -7.43 7.89 -17.33
N GLY A 174 -6.52 6.92 -17.14
CA GLY A 174 -6.54 5.64 -17.81
C GLY A 174 -7.53 4.65 -17.23
N THR A 175 -7.83 3.62 -18.02
CA THR A 175 -8.61 2.46 -17.59
C THR A 175 -7.82 1.59 -16.63
N CYS A 176 -8.53 0.80 -15.83
CA CYS A 176 -7.92 -0.19 -14.95
C CYS A 176 -7.59 -1.46 -15.74
N HIS A 177 -6.37 -1.96 -15.63
CA HIS A 177 -5.88 -3.15 -16.31
C HIS A 177 -5.66 -4.28 -15.31
N ASP A 178 -6.08 -5.48 -15.69
CA ASP A 178 -5.75 -6.70 -14.95
C ASP A 178 -4.31 -7.12 -15.27
N ILE A 179 -3.50 -7.25 -14.23
CA ILE A 179 -2.13 -7.77 -14.27
C ILE A 179 -2.17 -9.16 -13.66
N LEU A 180 -1.62 -10.14 -14.39
CA LEU A 180 -1.53 -11.52 -13.96
C LEU A 180 -0.09 -11.99 -14.04
N ILE A 181 0.48 -12.38 -12.91
CA ILE A 181 1.81 -12.99 -12.82
C ILE A 181 1.61 -14.49 -12.61
N LYS A 182 2.14 -15.29 -13.54
CA LYS A 182 2.14 -16.75 -13.52
C LYS A 182 3.59 -17.24 -13.63
N PHE A 183 3.94 -18.24 -12.83
CA PHE A 183 5.23 -18.90 -12.85
C PHE A 183 5.13 -20.28 -13.49
#